data_AF-A0A7S1LWW8-F1
#
_entry.id   AF-A0A7S1LWW8-F1
#
_cell.length_a   1.000
_cell.length_b   1.000
_cell.length_c   1.000
_cell.angle_alpha   90.00
_cell.angle_beta   90.00
_cell.angle_gamma   90.00
#
_symmetry.space_group_name_H-M   'P 1'
#
loop_
_entity.id
_entity.type
_entity.pdbx_description
1 polymer ?
#
loop_
_entity_poly.entity_id
_entity_poly.type
_entity_poly.pdbx_seq_one_letter_code
_entity_poly.pdbx_strand_id
1 'polypeptide(L)'
;ASSGHDPFLFQIRDDGLPLRPASVDLVLCVRFLHRPLLKQLARYLRPGGVLLYSHFVDGVQLVGTPKNPAGYLMHGELCEVAAAAGLEVTLHREVTLDDGRPIVEFLARRPAVASPAKDATAGSE
;
A
#
# COMPACT_ATOMS: atom_id res chain seq x y z
N ALA A 1 -7.18 -22.43 24.50
CA ALA A 1 -8.24 -21.40 24.38
C ALA A 1 -8.03 -20.69 23.07
N SER A 2 -8.87 -20.96 22.07
CA SER A 2 -8.87 -20.26 20.80
C SER A 2 -9.34 -18.84 21.09
N SER A 3 -8.41 -17.88 21.12
CA SER A 3 -8.76 -16.46 21.07
C SER A 3 -9.30 -16.20 19.66
N GLY A 4 -10.58 -16.47 19.46
CA GLY A 4 -11.28 -16.14 18.23
C GLY A 4 -11.22 -14.64 18.05
N HIS A 5 -10.41 -14.17 17.11
CA HIS A 5 -10.48 -12.79 16.67
C HIS A 5 -11.67 -12.71 15.72
N ASP A 6 -12.80 -12.24 16.23
CA ASP A 6 -13.97 -11.99 15.40
C ASP A 6 -13.61 -10.94 14.33
N PRO A 7 -13.95 -11.18 13.05
CA PRO A 7 -13.67 -10.23 11.99
C PRO A 7 -14.55 -8.97 12.18
N PHE A 8 -13.92 -7.80 12.07
CA PHE A 8 -14.63 -6.53 12.02
C PHE A 8 -14.88 -6.12 10.57
N LEU A 9 -16.12 -5.80 10.25
CA LEU A 9 -16.51 -5.26 8.95
C LEU A 9 -16.68 -3.75 9.04
N PHE A 10 -16.03 -3.03 8.12
CA PHE A 10 -16.17 -1.58 7.99
C PHE A 10 -16.65 -1.23 6.59
N GLN A 11 -17.47 -0.19 6.50
CA GLN A 11 -17.74 0.49 5.23
C GLN A 11 -16.53 1.36 4.88
N ILE A 12 -16.06 1.26 3.63
CA ILE A 12 -14.98 2.11 3.13
C ILE A 12 -15.54 3.49 2.85
N ARG A 13 -14.78 4.51 3.27
CA ARG A 13 -15.13 5.92 3.13
C ARG A 13 -13.90 6.69 2.69
N ASP A 14 -14.12 7.84 2.06
CA ASP A 14 -13.03 8.69 1.57
C ASP A 14 -12.23 9.36 2.70
N ASP A 15 -12.80 9.50 3.90
CA ASP A 15 -12.13 10.00 5.11
C ASP A 15 -11.35 8.92 5.90
N GLY A 16 -11.48 7.66 5.45
CA GLY A 16 -10.74 6.51 5.93
C GLY A 16 -11.54 5.53 6.79
N LEU A 17 -10.79 4.60 7.38
CA LEU A 17 -11.30 3.54 8.23
C LEU A 17 -11.41 4.02 9.68
N PRO A 18 -12.39 3.52 10.44
CA PRO A 18 -12.55 3.80 11.87
C PRO A 18 -11.53 3.04 12.72
N LEU A 19 -10.26 3.03 12.29
CA LEU A 19 -9.14 2.43 12.99
C LEU A 19 -8.28 3.52 13.62
N ARG A 20 -7.72 3.23 14.78
CA ARG A 20 -6.74 4.13 15.40
C ARG A 20 -5.49 4.21 14.50
N PRO A 21 -4.88 5.39 14.34
CA PRO A 21 -3.57 5.48 13.70
C PRO A 21 -2.54 4.57 14.40
N ALA A 22 -1.56 4.08 13.66
CA ALA A 22 -0.47 3.23 14.16
C ALA A 22 -0.92 2.03 15.01
N SER A 23 -2.06 1.41 14.68
CA SER A 23 -2.65 0.32 15.47
C SER A 23 -2.61 -1.05 14.81
N VAL A 24 -2.25 -1.15 13.53
CA VAL A 24 -2.21 -2.43 12.80
C VAL A 24 -0.78 -2.86 12.45
N ASP A 25 -0.56 -4.18 12.42
CA ASP A 25 0.66 -4.83 11.95
C ASP A 25 0.79 -4.81 10.43
N LEU A 26 -0.32 -5.14 9.78
CA LEU A 26 -0.37 -5.52 8.39
C LEU A 26 -1.63 -4.92 7.78
N VAL A 27 -1.46 -4.32 6.61
CA VAL A 27 -2.54 -4.04 5.67
C VAL A 27 -2.31 -4.92 4.45
N LEU A 28 -3.30 -5.77 4.14
CA LEU A 28 -3.30 -6.63 2.97
C LEU A 28 -4.40 -6.16 2.02
N CYS A 29 -4.02 -5.75 0.82
CA CYS A 29 -4.97 -5.38 -0.23
C CYS A 29 -4.72 -6.24 -1.46
N VAL A 30 -5.71 -7.06 -1.82
CA VAL A 30 -5.63 -7.96 -2.97
C VAL A 30 -6.85 -7.70 -3.84
N ARG A 31 -6.64 -7.41 -5.13
CA ARG A 31 -7.72 -7.20 -6.11
C ARG A 31 -8.75 -6.12 -5.73
N PHE A 32 -8.36 -5.19 -4.88
CA PHE A 32 -9.18 -4.06 -4.45
C PHE A 32 -8.41 -2.77 -4.69
N LEU A 33 -9.08 -1.77 -5.25
CA LEU A 33 -8.50 -0.44 -5.49
C LEU A 33 -9.50 0.64 -5.12
N HIS A 34 -9.17 1.41 -4.09
CA HIS A 34 -9.84 2.67 -3.74
C HIS A 34 -8.74 3.69 -3.43
N ARG A 35 -8.49 4.59 -4.37
CA ARG A 35 -7.35 5.51 -4.33
C ARG A 35 -7.37 6.47 -3.15
N PRO A 36 -8.53 7.02 -2.71
CA PRO A 36 -8.57 7.84 -1.51
C PRO A 36 -8.11 7.07 -0.27
N LEU A 37 -8.56 5.83 -0.07
CA LEU A 37 -8.13 4.99 1.05
C LEU A 37 -6.65 4.59 0.92
N LEU A 38 -6.19 4.21 -0.27
CA LEU A 38 -4.79 3.82 -0.54
C LEU A 38 -3.80 4.86 0.02
N LYS A 39 -4.05 6.15 -0.24
CA LYS A 39 -3.23 7.27 0.27
C LYS A 39 -3.20 7.39 1.79
N GLN A 40 -4.14 6.76 2.48
CA GLN A 40 -4.28 6.82 3.94
C GLN A 40 -3.79 5.55 4.64
N LEU A 41 -3.63 4.42 3.94
CA LEU A 41 -3.35 3.11 4.55
C LEU A 41 -2.10 3.13 5.45
N ALA A 42 -1.06 3.86 5.04
CA ALA A 42 0.18 3.99 5.80
C ALA A 42 -0.03 4.54 7.22
N ARG A 43 -1.04 5.38 7.45
CA ARG A 43 -1.29 6.02 8.76
C ARG A 43 -1.67 5.01 9.83
N TYR A 44 -2.28 3.88 9.44
CA TYR A 44 -2.73 2.85 10.39
C TYR A 44 -1.61 1.88 10.77
N LEU A 45 -0.57 1.74 9.95
CA LEU A 45 0.55 0.85 10.23
C LEU A 45 1.32 1.32 11.46
N ARG A 46 1.59 0.44 12.41
CA ARG A 46 2.55 0.71 13.49
C ARG A 46 3.97 0.90 12.93
N PRO A 47 4.92 1.47 13.68
CA PRO A 47 6.34 1.40 13.32
C PRO A 47 6.76 -0.06 13.05
N GLY A 48 7.39 -0.30 11.91
CA GLY A 48 7.76 -1.63 11.46
C GLY A 48 6.65 -2.43 10.77
N GLY A 49 5.41 -1.92 10.76
CA GLY A 49 4.26 -2.54 10.10
C GLY A 49 4.36 -2.53 8.57
N VAL A 50 3.57 -3.37 7.91
CA VAL A 50 3.73 -3.71 6.49
C VAL A 50 2.45 -3.41 5.68
N LEU A 51 2.63 -2.82 4.50
CA LEU A 51 1.63 -2.76 3.43
C LEU A 51 1.97 -3.82 2.38
N LEU A 52 1.07 -4.76 2.17
CA LEU A 52 1.10 -5.71 1.05
C LEU A 52 -0.02 -5.37 0.08
N TYR A 53 0.33 -5.13 -1.18
CA TYR A 53 -0.62 -4.80 -2.24
C TYR A 53 -0.42 -5.73 -3.44
N SER A 54 -1.51 -6.28 -3.96
CA SER A 54 -1.51 -6.94 -5.26
C SER A 54 -2.75 -6.59 -6.05
N HIS A 55 -2.54 -5.99 -7.22
CA HIS A 55 -3.62 -5.49 -8.06
C HIS A 55 -3.25 -5.48 -9.54
N PHE A 56 -4.24 -5.30 -10.42
CA PHE A 56 -3.96 -5.13 -11.84
C PHE A 56 -3.20 -3.83 -12.08
N VAL A 57 -2.30 -3.87 -13.06
CA VAL A 57 -1.60 -2.70 -13.57
C VAL A 57 -2.07 -2.39 -15.00
N ASP A 58 -1.66 -1.23 -15.51
CA ASP A 58 -1.87 -0.85 -16.89
C ASP A 58 -1.44 -1.97 -17.85
N GLY A 59 -2.21 -2.15 -18.92
CA GLY A 59 -2.13 -3.27 -19.85
C GLY A 59 -3.20 -4.34 -19.61
N VAL A 60 -3.81 -4.41 -18.42
CA VAL A 60 -4.92 -5.35 -18.15
C VAL A 60 -6.12 -5.16 -19.09
N GLN A 61 -6.39 -3.93 -19.50
CA GLN A 61 -7.49 -3.57 -20.40
C GLN A 61 -7.37 -4.18 -21.80
N LEU A 62 -6.15 -4.61 -22.19
CA LEU A 62 -5.88 -5.25 -23.48
C LEU A 62 -6.20 -6.75 -23.44
N VAL A 63 -6.16 -7.37 -22.26
CA VAL A 63 -6.30 -8.82 -22.07
C VAL A 63 -7.63 -9.17 -21.41
N GLY A 64 -8.20 -8.27 -20.61
CA GLY A 64 -9.42 -8.54 -19.86
C GLY A 64 -10.04 -7.31 -19.21
N THR A 65 -10.45 -7.47 -17.96
CA THR A 65 -11.06 -6.42 -17.14
C THR A 65 -10.18 -6.13 -15.93
N PRO A 66 -10.19 -4.88 -15.40
CA PRO A 66 -11.05 -3.75 -15.77
C PRO A 66 -10.58 -2.96 -17.01
N LYS A 67 -11.52 -2.38 -17.75
CA LYS A 67 -11.23 -1.53 -18.94
C LYS A 67 -11.12 -0.03 -18.62
N ASN A 68 -11.72 0.40 -17.52
CA ASN A 68 -11.67 1.78 -17.07
C ASN A 68 -10.31 2.04 -16.39
N PRO A 69 -9.56 3.10 -16.77
CA PRO A 69 -8.32 3.48 -16.11
C PRO A 69 -8.41 3.68 -14.59
N ALA A 70 -9.59 3.99 -14.06
CA ALA A 70 -9.83 4.08 -12.62
C ALA A 70 -9.73 2.72 -11.89
N GLY A 71 -9.83 1.61 -12.62
CA GLY A 71 -9.89 0.25 -12.08
C GLY A 71 -8.56 -0.48 -12.00
N TYR A 72 -7.45 0.11 -12.45
CA TYR A 72 -6.12 -0.49 -12.38
C TYR A 72 -5.06 0.54 -12.01
N LEU A 73 -3.91 0.07 -11.53
CA LEU A 73 -2.79 0.92 -11.14
C LEU A 73 -1.96 1.33 -12.35
N MET A 74 -1.43 2.54 -12.35
CA MET A 74 -0.38 2.90 -13.31
C MET A 74 0.94 2.29 -12.86
N HIS A 75 1.84 2.03 -13.81
CA HIS A 75 3.19 1.54 -13.53
C HIS A 75 3.91 2.46 -12.53
N GLY A 76 4.49 1.88 -11.48
CA GLY A 76 5.20 2.63 -10.43
C GLY A 76 4.32 3.45 -9.47
N GLU A 77 2.99 3.48 -9.65
CA GLU A 77 2.10 4.33 -8.84
C GLU A 77 2.16 3.99 -7.34
N LEU A 78 2.29 2.71 -6.98
CA LEU A 78 2.44 2.31 -5.58
C LEU A 78 3.76 2.79 -4.96
N CYS A 79 4.83 2.91 -5.76
CA CYS A 79 6.09 3.48 -5.30
C CYS A 79 5.93 4.96 -4.97
N GLU A 80 5.21 5.71 -5.81
CA GLU A 80 4.92 7.13 -5.55
C GLU A 80 4.10 7.31 -4.27
N VAL A 81 3.05 6.50 -4.10
CA VAL A 81 2.23 6.52 -2.88
C VAL A 81 3.07 6.17 -1.64
N ALA A 82 3.92 5.15 -1.73
CA ALA A 82 4.78 4.73 -0.63
C ALA A 82 5.80 5.82 -0.27
N ALA A 83 6.45 6.42 -1.27
CA ALA A 83 7.40 7.52 -1.06
C ALA A 83 6.73 8.72 -0.39
N ALA A 84 5.55 9.13 -0.87
CA ALA A 84 4.78 10.23 -0.28
C ALA A 84 4.36 9.93 1.18
N ALA A 85 4.18 8.65 1.52
CA ALA A 85 3.81 8.20 2.86
C ALA A 85 5.01 7.86 3.77
N GLY A 86 6.25 8.02 3.29
CA GLY A 86 7.46 7.67 4.04
C GLY A 86 7.61 6.17 4.32
N LEU A 87 7.07 5.32 3.43
CA LEU A 87 7.25 3.86 3.50
C LEU A 87 8.50 3.44 2.71
N GLU A 88 9.19 2.42 3.22
CA GLU A 88 10.33 1.78 2.56
C GLU A 88 9.82 0.64 1.67
N VAL A 89 9.97 0.77 0.36
CA VAL A 89 9.59 -0.30 -0.59
C VAL A 89 10.65 -1.39 -0.55
N THR A 90 10.24 -2.62 -0.24
CA THR A 90 11.14 -3.79 -0.21
C THR A 90 10.86 -4.79 -1.33
N LEU A 91 9.66 -4.75 -1.91
CA LEU A 91 9.29 -5.54 -3.08
C LEU A 91 8.44 -4.69 -4.02
N HIS A 92 8.84 -4.66 -5.28
CA HIS A 92 8.02 -4.18 -6.38
C HIS A 92 8.31 -5.08 -7.58
N ARG A 93 7.32 -5.87 -7.98
CA ARG A 93 7.39 -6.70 -9.17
C ARG A 93 6.11 -6.55 -9.95
N GLU A 94 6.23 -6.27 -11.23
CA GLU A 94 5.12 -6.43 -12.15
C GLU A 94 5.27 -7.79 -12.84
N VAL A 95 4.23 -8.61 -12.74
CA VAL A 95 4.22 -9.98 -13.24
C VAL A 95 2.98 -10.20 -14.09
N THR A 96 3.11 -11.06 -15.09
CA THR A 96 2.00 -11.49 -15.93
C THR A 96 1.48 -12.81 -15.41
N LEU A 97 0.18 -12.89 -15.13
CA LEU A 97 -0.47 -14.14 -14.74
C LEU A 97 -0.59 -15.11 -15.93
N ASP A 98 -0.89 -16.37 -15.65
CA ASP A 98 -1.07 -17.42 -16.66
C ASP A 98 -2.14 -17.07 -17.71
N ASP A 99 -3.13 -16.25 -17.33
CA ASP A 99 -4.17 -15.74 -18.23
C ASP A 99 -3.81 -14.45 -18.97
N GLY A 100 -2.54 -14.04 -18.90
CA GLY A 100 -1.99 -12.87 -19.59
C GLY A 100 -2.25 -11.54 -18.88
N ARG A 101 -3.00 -11.50 -17.76
CA ARG A 101 -3.28 -10.23 -17.07
C ARG A 101 -2.06 -9.76 -16.29
N PRO A 102 -1.58 -8.52 -16.50
CA PRO A 102 -0.48 -7.98 -15.73
C PRO A 102 -0.98 -7.53 -14.34
N ILE A 103 -0.17 -7.80 -13.33
CA ILE A 103 -0.39 -7.40 -11.95
C ILE A 103 0.88 -6.84 -11.34
N VAL A 104 0.72 -6.12 -10.22
CA VAL A 104 1.82 -5.81 -9.33
C VAL A 104 1.77 -6.70 -8.09
N GLU A 105 2.94 -7.11 -7.62
CA GLU A 105 3.21 -7.62 -6.29
C GLU A 105 4.07 -6.59 -5.55
N PHE A 106 3.52 -6.01 -4.49
CA PHE A 106 4.12 -4.87 -3.81
C PHE A 106 4.18 -5.09 -2.30
N LEU A 107 5.33 -4.78 -1.71
CA LEU A 107 5.53 -4.75 -0.26
C LEU A 107 6.30 -3.49 0.12
N ALA A 108 5.73 -2.72 1.05
CA ALA A 108 6.39 -1.61 1.67
C ALA A 108 6.25 -1.66 3.19
N ARG A 109 7.25 -1.17 3.90
CA ARG A 109 7.33 -1.20 5.36
C ARG A 109 7.35 0.22 5.92
N ARG A 110 6.62 0.44 7.01
CA ARG A 110 6.77 1.65 7.81
C ARG A 110 8.08 1.56 8.60
N PRO A 111 8.98 2.57 8.56
CA PRO A 111 10.21 2.55 9.33
C PRO A 111 9.95 2.23 10.81
N ALA A 112 10.73 1.30 11.37
CA ALA A 112 10.57 0.84 12.76
C ALA A 112 11.09 1.86 13.79
N VAL A 113 12.01 2.70 13.36
CA VAL A 113 12.53 3.85 14.10
C VAL A 113 12.17 5.06 13.25
N ALA A 114 11.64 6.13 13.85
CA ALA A 114 11.61 7.41 13.15
C ALA A 114 13.06 7.73 12.81
N SER A 115 13.44 7.62 11.54
CA SER A 115 14.80 7.96 11.10
C SER A 115 15.14 9.30 11.75
N PRO A 116 16.26 9.44 12.48
CA PRO A 116 16.63 10.74 12.98
C PRO A 116 16.62 11.66 11.76
N ALA A 117 15.84 12.73 11.85
CA ALA A 117 15.88 13.79 10.85
C ALA A 117 17.37 14.05 10.59
N LYS A 118 17.78 14.11 9.32
CA LYS A 118 19.12 14.61 9.00
C LYS A 118 19.19 16.01 9.59
N ASP A 119 19.78 16.11 10.78
CA ASP A 119 20.15 17.37 11.38
C ASP A 119 21.10 18.02 10.39
N ALA A 120 20.57 18.99 9.65
CA ALA A 120 21.36 19.94 8.92
C ALA A 120 22.08 20.79 9.97
N THR A 121 23.25 20.36 10.43
CA THR A 121 24.22 21.23 11.10
C THR A 121 25.64 20.69 10.92
N ALA A 122 26.37 21.34 10.01
CA ALA A 122 27.75 21.82 10.14
C ALA A 122 28.13 22.32 8.73
N GLY A 123 28.42 23.60 8.46
CA GLY A 123 29.15 24.55 9.29
C GLY A 123 30.65 24.29 9.16
N SER A 124 31.36 25.30 8.63
CA SER A 124 32.81 25.42 8.38
C SER A 124 33.26 24.90 7.00
N GLU A 125 33.89 25.69 6.13
CA GLU A 125 34.74 26.89 6.28
C GLU A 125 34.30 28.08 5.42
#